data_AF-A0A2V8L223-F1
#
_entry.id   AF-A0A2V8L223-F1
#
_cell.length_a   1.000
_cell.length_b   1.000
_cell.length_c   1.000
_cell.angle_alpha   90.00
_cell.angle_beta   90.00
_cell.angle_gamma   90.00
#
_symmetry.space_group_name_H-M   'P 1'
#
loop_
_entity.id
_entity.type
_entity.pdbx_description
1 polymer ?
#
loop_
_entity_poly.entity_id
_entity_poly.type
_entity_poly.pdbx_seq_one_letter_code
_entity_poly.pdbx_strand_id
1 'polypeptide(L)' 'MISYDRSYCAEVPRALLPGDRLLCSVRAAERLEISNRYIRILAKNGELKAYYHPATPKLLFFKLSDILEYQQRNSSRLN' A
#
# COMPACT_ATOMS: atom_id res chain seq x y z
N MET A 1 -13.26 16.88 -4.10
CA MET A 1 -11.81 16.60 -4.23
C MET A 1 -11.38 15.80 -3.01
N ILE A 2 -11.00 14.52 -3.16
CA ILE A 2 -10.57 13.71 -2.01
C ILE A 2 -9.12 14.14 -1.69
N SER A 3 -8.94 15.01 -0.71
CA SER A 3 -7.63 15.30 -0.13
C SER A 3 -7.15 14.05 0.59
N TYR A 4 -6.06 13.44 0.10
CA TYR A 4 -5.38 12.39 0.84
C TYR A 4 -4.81 13.02 2.10
N ASP A 5 -5.22 12.54 3.26
CA ASP A 5 -4.57 12.88 4.51
C ASP A 5 -3.14 12.31 4.44
N ARG A 6 -2.15 13.20 4.29
CA ARG A 6 -0.74 12.82 4.15
C ARG A 6 -0.18 12.18 5.43
N SER A 7 -0.92 12.19 6.53
CA SER A 7 -0.55 11.58 7.81
C SER A 7 -0.20 10.08 7.68
N TYR A 8 -0.73 9.38 6.67
CA TYR A 8 -0.54 7.94 6.50
C TYR A 8 0.27 7.54 5.25
N CYS A 9 0.81 8.52 4.51
CA CYS A 9 1.64 8.25 3.32
C CYS A 9 3.06 8.76 3.56
N ALA A 10 4.03 7.86 3.51
CA ALA A 10 5.45 8.24 3.57
C ALA A 10 5.98 8.55 2.17
N GLU A 11 7.09 9.28 2.07
CA GLU A 11 7.82 9.34 0.80
C GLU A 11 8.42 7.96 0.47
N VAL A 12 8.47 7.61 -0.81
CA VAL A 12 9.13 6.39 -1.28
C VAL A 12 10.56 6.31 -0.71
N PRO A 13 10.93 5.23 -0.01
CA PRO A 13 12.26 5.11 0.58
C PRO A 13 13.32 5.02 -0.51
N ARG A 14 14.46 5.66 -0.29
CA ARG A 14 15.61 5.64 -1.23
C ARG A 14 16.20 4.24 -1.42
N ALA A 15 16.06 3.38 -0.42
CA ALA A 15 16.49 1.99 -0.46
C ALA A 15 15.42 1.09 0.16
N LEU A 16 15.23 -0.09 -0.44
CA LEU A 16 14.37 -1.14 0.07
C LEU A 16 15.21 -2.25 0.68
N LEU A 17 14.59 -3.05 1.56
CA LEU A 17 15.23 -4.27 2.04
C LEU A 17 15.47 -5.23 0.87
N PRO A 18 16.54 -6.06 0.91
CA PRO A 18 16.79 -7.06 -0.13
C PRO A 18 15.57 -7.96 -0.35
N GLY A 19 15.16 -8.11 -1.62
CA GLY A 19 13.98 -8.90 -2.00
C GLY A 19 12.64 -8.17 -1.89
N ASP A 20 12.60 -6.97 -1.33
CA ASP A 20 11.41 -6.13 -1.32
C ASP A 20 11.33 -5.24 -2.56
N ARG A 21 10.11 -4.91 -2.97
CA ARG A 21 9.83 -4.04 -4.12
C ARG A 21 8.57 -3.24 -3.91
N LEU A 22 8.48 -2.10 -4.58
CA LEU A 22 7.28 -1.28 -4.56
C LEU A 22 6.29 -1.74 -5.63
N LEU A 23 5.05 -1.94 -5.23
CA LEU A 23 3.90 -2.18 -6.08
C LEU A 23 3.10 -0.89 -6.18
N CYS A 24 2.71 -0.49 -7.38
CA CYS A 24 1.70 0.58 -7.51
C CYS A 24 0.35 0.09 -6.96
N SER A 25 -0.54 1.04 -6.63
CA SER A 25 -1.83 0.73 -6.01
C SER A 25 -2.66 -0.32 -6.76
N VAL A 26 -2.59 -0.36 -8.09
CA VAL A 26 -3.29 -1.35 -8.91
C VAL A 26 -2.70 -2.74 -8.70
N ARG A 27 -1.38 -2.91 -8.80
CA ARG A 27 -0.70 -4.20 -8.59
C ARG A 27 -0.84 -4.72 -7.16
N ALA A 28 -0.80 -3.81 -6.19
CA ALA A 28 -1.01 -4.16 -4.80
C ALA A 28 -2.46 -4.63 -4.55
N ALA A 29 -3.45 -3.98 -5.17
CA ALA A 29 -4.85 -4.39 -5.09
C ALA A 29 -5.10 -5.74 -5.79
N GLU A 30 -4.52 -5.98 -6.97
CA GLU A 30 -4.55 -7.27 -7.65
C GLU A 30 -4.02 -8.39 -6.76
N ARG A 31 -2.90 -8.15 -6.05
CA ARG A 31 -2.26 -9.16 -5.20
C ARG A 31 -3.10 -9.55 -3.98
N LEU A 32 -3.94 -8.63 -3.50
CA LEU A 32 -4.86 -8.82 -2.39
C LEU A 32 -6.28 -9.20 -2.83
N GLU A 33 -6.53 -9.30 -4.14
CA GLU A 33 -7.86 -9.57 -4.71
C GLU A 33 -8.93 -8.57 -4.26
N ILE A 34 -8.55 -7.30 -4.12
CA ILE A 34 -9.45 -6.20 -3.72
C ILE A 34 -9.49 -5.12 -4.80
N SER A 35 -10.47 -4.22 -4.70
CA SER A 35 -10.51 -3.06 -5.60
C SER A 35 -9.38 -2.06 -5.31
N ASN A 36 -8.90 -1.38 -6.36
CA ASN A 36 -7.95 -0.26 -6.22
C ASN A 36 -8.52 0.90 -5.37
N ARG A 37 -9.84 0.99 -5.21
CA ARG A 37 -10.47 1.94 -4.28
C ARG A 37 -10.31 1.47 -2.82
N TYR A 38 -10.49 0.18 -2.57
CA TYR A 38 -10.42 -0.38 -1.22
C TYR A 38 -9.01 -0.32 -0.64
N ILE A 39 -7.97 -0.63 -1.43
CA ILE A 39 -6.60 -0.51 -0.94
C ILE A 39 -6.23 0.93 -0.53
N ARG A 40 -6.81 1.93 -1.20
CA ARG A 40 -6.64 3.35 -0.83
C ARG A 40 -7.34 3.69 0.48
N ILE A 41 -8.46 3.02 0.79
CA ILE A 41 -9.14 3.14 2.08
C ILE A 41 -8.28 2.52 3.18
N LEU A 42 -7.73 1.32 2.96
CA LEU A 42 -6.79 0.68 3.91
C LEU A 42 -5.59 1.59 4.20
N ALA A 43 -5.03 2.22 3.16
CA ALA A 43 -3.97 3.22 3.32
C ALA A 43 -4.40 4.43 4.14
N LYS A 44 -5.59 4.97 3.87
CA LYS A 44 -6.15 6.13 4.58
C LYS A 44 -6.41 5.84 6.06
N ASN A 45 -6.79 4.61 6.39
CA ASN A 45 -7.07 4.18 7.76
C ASN A 45 -5.80 3.79 8.53
N GLY A 46 -4.63 3.78 7.88
CA GLY A 46 -3.37 3.30 8.49
C GLY A 46 -3.26 1.78 8.61
N GLU A 47 -4.17 1.02 7.99
CA GLU A 47 -4.16 -0.45 7.98
C GLU A 47 -3.09 -1.02 7.03
N LEU A 48 -2.74 -0.26 5.98
CA LEU A 48 -1.65 -0.55 5.07
C LEU A 48 -0.78 0.68 4.88
N LYS A 49 0.54 0.53 5.01
CA LYS A 49 1.45 1.64 4.79
C LYS A 49 1.58 1.95 3.30
N ALA A 50 1.25 3.17 2.92
CA ALA A 50 1.40 3.67 1.55
C ALA A 50 2.59 4.62 1.43
N TYR A 51 3.15 4.67 0.23
CA TYR A 51 4.25 5.54 -0.15
C TYR A 51 3.85 6.39 -1.35
N TYR A 52 4.27 7.65 -1.39
CA TYR A 52 4.10 8.51 -2.57
C TYR A 52 5.47 8.92 -3.12
N HIS A 53 5.52 9.20 -4.42
CA HIS A 53 6.70 9.79 -5.04
C HIS A 53 6.41 11.26 -5.38
N PRO A 54 7.30 12.22 -5.08
CA PRO A 54 7.06 13.65 -5.32
C PRO A 54 6.77 13.99 -6.78
N ALA A 55 7.41 13.27 -7.71
CA ALA A 55 7.16 13.43 -9.16
C ALA A 55 5.79 12.88 -9.62
N THR A 56 5.16 11.99 -8.84
CA THR A 56 3.87 11.36 -9.17
C THR A 56 2.94 11.31 -7.95
N PRO A 57 2.53 12.47 -7.39
CA PRO A 57 1.84 12.54 -6.09
C PRO A 57 0.43 11.92 -6.09
N LYS A 58 -0.12 11.62 -7.26
CA LYS A 58 -1.42 10.94 -7.42
C LYS A 58 -1.31 9.40 -7.35
N LEU A 59 -0.09 8.87 -7.46
CA LEU A 59 0.19 7.44 -7.41
C LEU A 59 0.61 7.06 -5.98
N LEU A 60 0.02 5.98 -5.49
CA LEU A 60 0.43 5.34 -4.25
C LEU A 60 1.17 4.05 -4.57
N PHE A 61 2.20 3.81 -3.78
CA PHE A 61 3.04 2.63 -3.81
C PHE A 61 2.95 1.91 -2.47
N PHE A 62 3.13 0.60 -2.50
CA PHE A 62 3.05 -0.27 -1.34
C PHE A 62 4.23 -1.22 -1.40
N LYS A 63 4.86 -1.54 -0.28
CA LYS A 63 5.90 -2.57 -0.27
C LYS A 63 5.26 -3.94 -0.46
N LEU A 64 5.94 -4.81 -1.20
CA LEU A 64 5.49 -6.19 -1.37
C LEU A 64 5.44 -6.90 -0.01
N SER A 65 6.42 -6.67 0.86
CA SER A 65 6.46 -7.20 2.23
C SER A 65 5.20 -6.84 3.03
N ASP A 66 4.82 -5.56 3.08
CA ASP A 66 3.62 -5.06 3.76
C ASP A 66 2.34 -5.72 3.22
N ILE A 67 2.26 -5.93 1.90
CA ILE A 67 1.11 -6.58 1.24
C ILE A 67 1.01 -8.06 1.62
N LEU A 68 2.14 -8.79 1.63
CA LEU A 68 2.17 -10.20 2.01
C LEU A 68 1.83 -10.39 3.50
N GLU A 69 2.34 -9.53 4.36
CA GLU A 69 2.04 -9.52 5.80
C GLU A 69 0.54 -9.28 6.05
N TYR A 70 -0.04 -8.28 5.37
CA TYR A 70 -1.48 -8.02 5.44
C TYR A 70 -2.31 -9.22 4.97
N GLN A 71 -1.90 -9.85 3.86
CA GLN A 71 -2.59 -11.05 3.35
C GLN A 71 -2.56 -12.19 4.38
N GLN A 72 -1.39 -12.50 4.94
CA GLN A 72 -1.25 -13.56 5.95
C GLN A 72 -2.13 -13.30 7.17
N ARG A 73 -2.11 -12.08 7.71
CA ARG A 73 -2.93 -11.69 8.87
C ARG A 73 -4.43 -11.86 8.63
N ASN A 74 -4.91 -11.56 7.43
CA ASN A 74 -6.33 -11.65 7.09
C ASN A 74 -6.75 -13.07 6.70
N SER A 75 -5.83 -13.87 6.13
CA SER A 75 -6.07 -15.31 5.92
C SER A 75 -6.17 -16.07 7.26
N SER A 76 -5.38 -15.70 8.27
CA SER A 76 -5.44 -16.33 9.60
C SER A 76 -6.70 -15.97 10.41
N ARG A 77 -7.44 -14.93 10.04
CA ARG A 77 -8.69 -14.53 10.69
C ARG A 77 -9.92 -15.29 10.19
N LEU A 78 -9.78 -16.04 9.10
CA LEU A 78 -10.86 -16.83 8.48
C LEU A 78 -10.84 -18.31 8.90
N ASN A 79 -9.88 -18.72 9.75
CA ASN A 79 -9.82 -20.02 10.41
C ASN A 79 -10.06 -19.85 11.91
#